data_AF-A0A0R3JS70-F1
#
_entry.id   AF-A0A0R3JS70-F1
#
_cell.length_a   1.000
_cell.length_b   1.000
_cell.length_c   1.000
_cell.angle_alpha   90.00
_cell.angle_beta   90.00
_cell.angle_gamma   90.00
#
_symmetry.space_group_name_H-M   'P 1'
#
loop_
_entity.id
_entity.type
_entity.pdbx_description
1 polymer ?
#
loop_
_entity_poly.entity_id
_entity_poly.type
_entity_poly.pdbx_seq_one_letter_code
_entity_poly.pdbx_strand_id
1 'polypeptide(L)'
;MIYKPNEVKSLKKGQSINVEINEALMVLRRNFCGVYELYSQKNQRHVEYFDNLNFFKIRYADLNKKFPLVNLSMQRLEIFSISKKIPKESLLKWFNEYGKIIHENTKYLDGIKIEYYIWISETDGSASRFNIAEFDDEYTLNIPAKIARKAS
;
A
#
# COMPACT_ATOMS: atom_id res chain seq x y z
N MET A 1 2.58 -22.54 16.92
CA MET A 1 1.30 -22.18 16.28
C MET A 1 1.60 -21.41 15.01
N ILE A 2 0.92 -21.72 13.91
CA ILE A 2 1.02 -21.00 12.63
C ILE A 2 -0.24 -20.17 12.50
N TYR A 3 -0.11 -18.89 12.15
CA TYR A 3 -1.22 -17.96 12.00
C TYR A 3 -1.46 -17.63 10.53
N LYS A 4 -2.70 -17.28 10.17
CA LYS A 4 -2.98 -16.55 8.94
C LYS A 4 -2.76 -15.04 9.14
N PRO A 5 -2.44 -14.27 8.09
CA PRO A 5 -2.14 -12.84 8.23
C PRO A 5 -3.23 -12.02 8.94
N ASN A 6 -4.51 -12.34 8.72
CA ASN A 6 -5.64 -11.68 9.40
C ASN A 6 -5.71 -11.97 10.91
N GLU A 7 -5.31 -13.17 11.34
CA GLU A 7 -5.37 -13.66 12.72
C GLU A 7 -4.27 -13.07 13.62
N VAL A 8 -3.19 -12.56 13.03
CA VAL A 8 -2.04 -12.04 13.77
C VAL A 8 -2.46 -10.89 14.69
N LYS A 9 -2.20 -11.01 15.99
CA LYS A 9 -2.38 -9.90 16.95
C LYS A 9 -1.08 -9.10 17.09
N SER A 10 -1.17 -7.89 17.65
CA SER A 10 0.00 -7.06 17.95
C SER A 10 1.04 -7.85 18.73
N LEU A 11 2.26 -7.90 18.21
CA LEU A 11 3.38 -8.60 18.82
C LEU A 11 4.08 -7.69 19.84
N LYS A 12 4.60 -8.27 20.92
CA LYS A 12 5.53 -7.57 21.82
C LYS A 12 6.89 -7.38 21.13
N LYS A 13 7.67 -6.38 21.55
CA LYS A 13 9.05 -6.20 21.05
C LYS A 13 9.89 -7.45 21.31
N GLY A 14 10.65 -7.89 20.32
CA GLY A 14 11.44 -9.12 20.34
C GLY A 14 10.66 -10.40 20.02
N GLN A 15 9.33 -10.35 19.95
CA GLN A 15 8.50 -11.53 19.70
C GLN A 15 8.46 -11.89 18.22
N SER A 16 8.50 -13.19 17.93
CA SER A 16 8.32 -13.76 16.60
C SER A 16 7.20 -14.80 16.59
N ILE A 17 6.50 -14.89 15.48
CA ILE A 17 5.49 -15.92 15.20
C ILE A 17 5.69 -16.48 13.79
N ASN A 18 5.16 -17.68 13.54
CA ASN A 18 5.10 -18.24 12.20
C ASN A 18 3.78 -17.85 11.54
N VAL A 19 3.84 -17.45 10.28
CA VAL A 19 2.67 -17.03 9.49
C VAL A 19 2.70 -17.72 8.14
N GLU A 20 1.55 -18.21 7.70
CA GLU A 20 1.38 -18.83 6.38
C GLU A 20 0.90 -17.77 5.38
N ILE A 21 1.66 -17.58 4.30
CA ILE A 21 1.36 -16.62 3.23
C ILE A 21 1.50 -17.34 1.90
N ASN A 22 0.41 -17.44 1.13
CA ASN A 22 0.39 -18.13 -0.17
C ASN A 22 1.05 -19.53 -0.11
N GLU A 23 0.67 -20.33 0.90
CA GLU A 23 1.21 -21.69 1.16
C GLU A 23 2.69 -21.73 1.58
N ALA A 24 3.36 -20.59 1.70
CA ALA A 24 4.71 -20.48 2.21
C ALA A 24 4.73 -20.13 3.71
N LEU A 25 5.55 -20.86 4.47
CA LEU A 25 5.79 -20.57 5.89
C LEU A 25 6.84 -19.46 6.05
N MET A 26 6.41 -18.35 6.64
CA MET A 26 7.23 -17.16 6.91
C MET A 26 7.30 -16.89 8.41
N VAL A 27 8.31 -16.13 8.84
CA VAL A 27 8.45 -15.65 10.21
C VAL A 27 8.14 -14.16 10.22
N LEU A 28 7.15 -13.76 11.02
CA LEU A 28 6.88 -12.37 11.33
C LEU A 28 7.44 -12.07 12.73
N ARG A 29 8.37 -11.12 12.80
CA ARG A 29 9.00 -10.66 14.04
C ARG A 29 8.70 -9.19 14.26
N ARG A 30 8.43 -8.77 15.50
CA ARG A 30 8.53 -7.36 15.87
C ARG A 30 9.86 -7.13 16.55
N ASN A 31 10.76 -6.39 15.93
CA ASN A 31 12.10 -6.17 16.46
C ASN A 31 12.09 -5.25 17.69
N PHE A 32 13.26 -5.06 18.32
CA PHE A 32 13.39 -4.22 19.52
C PHE A 32 13.14 -2.72 19.25
N CYS A 33 13.35 -2.28 18.01
CA CYS A 33 13.00 -0.94 17.54
C CYS A 33 11.49 -0.75 17.36
N GLY A 34 10.71 -1.84 17.34
CA GLY A 34 9.25 -1.82 17.23
C GLY A 34 8.72 -2.01 15.81
N VAL A 35 9.60 -2.17 14.83
CA VAL A 35 9.31 -2.43 13.41
C VAL A 35 8.99 -3.92 13.21
N TYR A 36 8.09 -4.22 12.30
CA TYR A 36 7.77 -5.59 11.91
C TYR A 36 8.67 -6.05 10.75
N GLU A 37 9.19 -7.25 10.86
CA GLU A 37 10.10 -7.91 9.91
C GLU A 37 9.46 -9.21 9.45
N LEU A 38 9.33 -9.42 8.15
CA LEU A 38 8.87 -10.67 7.55
C LEU A 38 9.98 -11.28 6.72
N TYR A 39 10.30 -12.55 7.00
CA TYR A 39 11.35 -13.27 6.28
C TYR A 39 11.07 -14.77 6.23
N SER A 40 11.72 -15.46 5.30
CA SER A 40 11.66 -16.93 5.25
C SER A 40 12.64 -17.53 6.25
N GLN A 41 12.27 -18.64 6.90
CA GLN A 41 13.22 -19.40 7.73
C GLN A 41 14.43 -19.88 6.92
N LYS A 42 14.22 -20.19 5.63
CA LYS A 42 15.27 -20.69 4.73
C LYS A 42 16.22 -19.58 4.25
N ASN A 43 15.76 -18.32 4.25
CA ASN A 43 16.55 -17.19 3.78
C ASN A 43 16.25 -15.93 4.60
N GLN A 44 17.02 -15.75 5.67
CA GLN A 44 16.89 -14.60 6.58
C GLN A 44 17.54 -13.32 6.04
N ARG A 45 18.21 -13.38 4.88
CA ARG A 45 18.85 -12.19 4.28
C ARG A 45 17.85 -11.30 3.53
N HIS A 46 16.72 -11.86 3.11
CA HIS A 46 15.66 -11.13 2.45
C HIS A 46 14.54 -10.83 3.46
N VAL A 47 14.58 -9.63 4.03
CA VAL A 47 13.63 -9.18 5.05
C VAL A 47 12.76 -8.07 4.48
N GLU A 48 11.44 -8.24 4.58
CA GLU A 48 10.48 -7.18 4.33
C GLU A 48 10.16 -6.46 5.64
N TYR A 49 10.15 -5.12 5.61
CA TYR A 49 9.92 -4.29 6.77
C TYR A 49 8.55 -3.60 6.70
N PHE A 50 7.88 -3.52 7.85
CA PHE A 50 6.60 -2.82 8.01
C PHE A 50 6.65 -1.98 9.28
N ASP A 51 6.37 -0.68 9.16
CA ASP A 51 6.33 0.22 10.33
C ASP A 51 5.15 -0.10 11.27
N ASN A 52 4.11 -0.75 10.75
CA ASN A 52 2.91 -1.12 11.49
C ASN A 52 2.40 -2.50 11.05
N LEU A 53 1.88 -3.28 12.00
CA LEU A 53 1.19 -4.55 11.75
C LEU A 53 0.07 -4.41 10.72
N ASN A 54 -0.62 -3.27 10.68
CA ASN A 54 -1.68 -3.05 9.71
C ASN A 54 -1.14 -3.12 8.27
N PHE A 55 0.05 -2.57 7.97
CA PHE A 55 0.65 -2.67 6.63
C PHE A 55 0.95 -4.11 6.25
N PHE A 56 1.49 -4.91 7.17
CA PHE A 56 1.67 -6.35 6.98
C PHE A 56 0.33 -7.02 6.63
N LYS A 57 -0.72 -6.74 7.42
CA LYS A 57 -2.04 -7.35 7.17
C LYS A 57 -2.69 -6.86 5.90
N ILE A 58 -2.43 -5.64 5.45
CA ILE A 58 -2.95 -5.16 4.17
C ILE A 58 -2.31 -5.91 3.01
N ARG A 59 -0.99 -6.11 3.08
CA ARG A 59 -0.23 -6.78 2.02
C ARG A 59 -0.64 -8.25 1.89
N TYR A 60 -0.85 -8.94 3.01
CA TYR A 60 -1.04 -10.40 3.01
C TYR A 60 -2.37 -10.91 3.56
N ALA A 61 -3.17 -10.07 4.20
CA ALA A 61 -4.53 -10.41 4.62
C ALA A 61 -5.55 -9.71 3.72
N ASP A 62 -6.74 -10.29 3.59
CA ASP A 62 -7.83 -9.71 2.81
C ASP A 62 -8.54 -8.59 3.61
N LEU A 63 -7.83 -7.49 3.86
CA LEU A 63 -8.28 -6.38 4.73
C LEU A 63 -8.59 -5.08 3.97
N ASN A 64 -8.93 -5.15 2.69
CA ASN A 64 -9.13 -3.99 1.81
C ASN A 64 -10.04 -2.89 2.41
N LYS A 65 -10.95 -3.21 3.35
CA LYS A 65 -11.90 -2.27 3.97
C LYS A 65 -11.41 -1.49 5.21
N LYS A 66 -10.19 -1.71 5.71
CA LYS A 66 -9.72 -1.09 6.99
C LYS A 66 -8.45 -0.25 6.85
N PHE A 67 -8.06 0.14 5.64
CA PHE A 67 -6.83 0.90 5.44
C PHE A 67 -7.11 2.40 5.30
N PRO A 68 -6.99 3.19 6.40
CA PRO A 68 -7.08 4.63 6.29
C PRO A 68 -5.91 5.18 5.48
N LEU A 69 -6.23 6.02 4.49
CA LEU A 69 -5.25 6.74 3.71
C LEU A 69 -4.95 8.07 4.40
N VAL A 70 -3.68 8.30 4.69
CA VAL A 70 -3.19 9.56 5.30
C VAL A 70 -2.22 10.24 4.35
N ASN A 71 -1.35 9.46 3.70
CA ASN A 71 -0.38 9.97 2.73
C ASN A 71 -0.10 8.92 1.65
N LEU A 72 -0.58 9.16 0.43
CA LEU A 72 -0.46 8.19 -0.65
C LEU A 72 1.00 7.85 -0.99
N SER A 73 1.90 8.83 -0.95
CA SER A 73 3.31 8.64 -1.32
C SER A 73 4.04 7.72 -0.34
N MET A 74 3.73 7.85 0.96
CA MET A 74 4.28 7.00 2.02
C MET A 74 3.66 5.60 2.02
N GLN A 75 2.37 5.50 1.67
CA GLN A 75 1.62 4.24 1.66
C GLN A 75 1.61 3.56 0.28
N ARG A 76 2.46 3.99 -0.66
CA ARG A 76 2.36 3.60 -2.08
C ARG A 76 2.47 2.11 -2.32
N LEU A 77 3.31 1.39 -1.56
CA LEU A 77 3.53 -0.04 -1.77
C LEU A 77 2.28 -0.84 -1.37
N GLU A 78 1.66 -0.44 -0.27
CA GLU A 78 0.40 -1.02 0.21
C GLU A 78 -0.74 -0.70 -0.75
N ILE A 79 -0.81 0.55 -1.23
CA ILE A 79 -1.78 0.98 -2.22
C ILE A 79 -1.65 0.18 -3.52
N PHE A 80 -0.43 -0.01 -4.04
CA PHE A 80 -0.20 -0.81 -5.26
C PHE A 80 -0.61 -2.28 -5.07
N SER A 81 -0.41 -2.83 -3.86
CA SER A 81 -0.85 -4.20 -3.56
C SER A 81 -2.37 -4.34 -3.58
N ILE A 82 -3.10 -3.29 -3.16
CA ILE A 82 -4.57 -3.28 -3.16
C ILE A 82 -5.10 -2.97 -4.57
N SER A 83 -4.54 -1.97 -5.26
CA SER A 83 -5.04 -1.51 -6.57
C SER A 83 -5.06 -2.63 -7.61
N LYS A 84 -4.10 -3.56 -7.56
CA LYS A 84 -4.08 -4.75 -8.44
C LYS A 84 -5.29 -5.67 -8.29
N LYS A 85 -6.05 -5.57 -7.20
CA LYS A 85 -7.17 -6.46 -6.86
C LYS A 85 -8.53 -5.79 -7.00
N ILE A 86 -8.57 -4.48 -7.30
CA ILE A 86 -9.81 -3.71 -7.33
C ILE A 86 -9.93 -2.93 -8.64
N PRO A 87 -11.15 -2.79 -9.19
CA PRO A 87 -11.40 -1.91 -10.34
C PRO A 87 -11.03 -0.46 -10.04
N LYS A 88 -10.76 0.31 -11.10
CA LYS A 88 -10.41 1.73 -11.01
C LYS A 88 -11.46 2.54 -10.25
N GLU A 89 -12.74 2.30 -10.49
CA GLU A 89 -13.84 3.03 -9.83
C GLU A 89 -13.80 2.80 -8.31
N SER A 90 -13.48 1.56 -7.90
CA SER A 90 -13.33 1.19 -6.49
C SER A 90 -12.10 1.84 -5.86
N LEU A 91 -10.99 1.94 -6.59
CA LEU A 91 -9.79 2.64 -6.15
C LEU A 91 -10.07 4.14 -5.92
N LEU A 92 -10.70 4.81 -6.88
CA LEU A 92 -11.05 6.23 -6.77
C LEU A 92 -12.07 6.46 -5.65
N LYS A 93 -13.04 5.56 -5.48
CA LYS A 93 -13.97 5.61 -4.35
C LYS A 93 -13.23 5.50 -3.02
N TRP A 94 -12.32 4.54 -2.88
CA TRP A 94 -11.52 4.35 -1.68
C TRP A 94 -10.64 5.57 -1.36
N PHE A 95 -10.02 6.19 -2.38
CA PHE A 95 -9.28 7.44 -2.18
C PHE A 95 -10.20 8.58 -1.71
N ASN A 96 -11.41 8.68 -2.25
CA ASN A 96 -12.41 9.68 -1.83
C ASN A 96 -12.97 9.45 -0.41
N GLU A 97 -12.85 8.24 0.16
CA GLU A 97 -13.30 7.97 1.54
C GLU A 97 -12.41 8.65 2.60
N TYR A 98 -11.18 9.02 2.24
CA TYR A 98 -10.18 9.53 3.18
C TYR A 98 -9.55 10.86 2.76
N GLY A 99 -10.01 11.42 1.63
CA GLY A 99 -9.43 12.61 1.04
C GLY A 99 -10.22 13.10 -0.15
N LYS A 100 -9.88 14.29 -0.64
CA LYS A 100 -10.48 14.87 -1.84
C LYS A 100 -9.63 14.59 -3.06
N ILE A 101 -10.21 13.99 -4.09
CA ILE A 101 -9.57 13.84 -5.41
C ILE A 101 -9.89 15.06 -6.28
N ILE A 102 -8.87 15.61 -6.93
CA ILE A 102 -8.94 16.69 -7.90
C ILE A 102 -8.31 16.17 -9.20
N HIS A 103 -9.07 16.14 -10.29
CA HIS A 103 -8.55 15.85 -11.61
C HIS A 103 -7.78 17.07 -12.15
N GLU A 104 -6.51 16.88 -12.53
CA GLU A 104 -5.66 17.94 -13.08
C GLU A 104 -5.75 17.99 -14.62
N ASN A 105 -5.59 16.84 -15.28
CA ASN A 105 -5.59 16.77 -16.75
C ASN A 105 -5.72 15.32 -17.25
N THR A 106 -6.00 15.15 -18.54
CA THR A 106 -5.98 13.88 -19.25
C THR A 106 -5.07 14.00 -20.48
N LYS A 107 -4.23 12.99 -20.73
CA LYS A 107 -3.42 12.86 -21.95
C LYS A 107 -3.73 11.54 -22.65
N TYR A 108 -3.65 11.55 -23.97
CA TYR A 108 -3.76 10.36 -24.81
C TYR A 108 -2.42 10.14 -25.51
N LEU A 109 -1.87 8.94 -25.40
CA LEU A 109 -0.56 8.59 -25.96
C LEU A 109 -0.60 7.14 -26.43
N ASP A 110 -0.46 6.90 -27.73
CA ASP A 110 -0.46 5.56 -28.33
C ASP A 110 -1.64 4.66 -27.90
N GLY A 111 -2.84 5.23 -27.87
CA GLY A 111 -4.06 4.52 -27.44
C GLY A 111 -4.25 4.40 -25.93
N ILE A 112 -3.27 4.83 -25.13
CA ILE A 112 -3.32 4.84 -23.66
C ILE A 112 -3.92 6.17 -23.20
N LYS A 113 -4.93 6.10 -22.33
CA LYS A 113 -5.51 7.28 -21.67
C LYS A 113 -4.89 7.44 -20.29
N ILE A 114 -4.18 8.55 -20.07
CA ILE A 114 -3.50 8.84 -18.80
C ILE A 114 -4.18 10.02 -18.11
N GLU A 115 -4.79 9.78 -16.96
CA GLU A 115 -5.42 10.79 -16.12
C GLU A 115 -4.52 11.16 -14.94
N TYR A 116 -4.35 12.46 -14.72
CA TYR A 116 -3.51 13.03 -13.67
C TYR A 116 -4.39 13.61 -12.58
N TYR A 117 -4.05 13.33 -11.33
CA TYR A 117 -4.83 13.71 -10.17
C TYR A 117 -3.96 14.26 -9.03
N ILE A 118 -4.56 15.14 -8.24
CA ILE A 118 -4.12 15.47 -6.87
C ILE A 118 -5.11 14.84 -5.91
N TRP A 119 -4.60 14.15 -4.89
CA TRP A 119 -5.35 13.74 -3.72
C TRP A 119 -4.93 14.59 -2.53
N ILE A 120 -5.89 15.11 -1.77
CA ILE A 120 -5.68 15.89 -0.55
C ILE A 120 -6.28 15.14 0.62
N SER A 121 -5.44 14.75 1.58
CA SER A 121 -5.84 14.04 2.79
C SER A 121 -6.82 14.85 3.63
N GLU A 122 -7.93 14.24 4.06
CA GLU A 122 -8.82 14.85 5.05
C GLU A 122 -8.24 14.78 6.47
N THR A 123 -7.27 13.91 6.72
CA THR A 123 -6.69 13.70 8.05
C THR A 123 -5.65 14.77 8.41
N ASP A 124 -4.71 15.03 7.50
CA ASP A 124 -3.56 15.91 7.77
C ASP A 124 -3.39 17.02 6.72
N GLY A 125 -4.31 17.13 5.76
CA GLY A 125 -4.23 18.11 4.67
C GLY A 125 -3.11 17.86 3.67
N SER A 126 -2.38 16.74 3.77
CA SER A 126 -1.26 16.46 2.87
C SER A 126 -1.73 16.22 1.44
N ALA A 127 -1.04 16.83 0.47
CA ALA A 127 -1.32 16.67 -0.94
C ALA A 127 -0.38 15.64 -1.57
N SER A 128 -0.93 14.69 -2.31
CA SER A 128 -0.19 13.69 -3.09
C SER A 128 -0.67 13.70 -4.54
N ARG A 129 0.26 13.71 -5.49
CA ARG A 129 -0.07 13.50 -6.90
C ARG A 129 -0.11 12.02 -7.21
N PHE A 130 -0.99 11.61 -8.11
CA PHE A 130 -0.99 10.27 -8.70
C PHE A 130 -1.54 10.33 -10.13
N ASN A 131 -1.30 9.28 -10.90
CA ASN A 131 -1.86 9.14 -12.24
C ASN A 131 -2.34 7.71 -12.47
N ILE A 132 -3.35 7.60 -13.30
CA ILE A 132 -3.93 6.33 -13.73
C ILE A 132 -3.82 6.27 -15.25
N ALA A 133 -3.15 5.24 -15.75
CA ALA A 133 -3.09 4.93 -17.17
C ALA A 133 -4.06 3.79 -17.48
N GLU A 134 -4.98 4.01 -18.39
CA GLU A 134 -5.95 3.04 -18.89
C GLU A 134 -5.52 2.55 -20.28
N PHE A 135 -5.50 1.24 -20.46
CA PHE A 135 -5.25 0.58 -21.73
C PHE A 135 -6.16 -0.65 -21.82
N ASP A 136 -6.89 -0.77 -22.93
CA ASP A 136 -7.92 -1.79 -23.12
C ASP A 136 -8.92 -1.83 -21.94
N ASP A 137 -8.99 -2.94 -21.21
CA ASP A 137 -9.83 -3.15 -20.02
C ASP A 137 -9.04 -3.13 -18.70
N GLU A 138 -7.76 -2.73 -18.74
CA GLU A 138 -6.87 -2.69 -17.58
C GLU A 138 -6.44 -1.26 -17.23
N TYR A 139 -6.00 -1.08 -15.98
CA TYR A 139 -5.41 0.17 -15.55
C TYR A 139 -4.12 -0.05 -14.75
N THR A 140 -3.22 0.91 -14.85
CA THR A 140 -2.03 1.01 -14.00
C THR A 140 -2.07 2.30 -13.18
N LEU A 141 -1.79 2.18 -11.89
CA LEU A 141 -1.67 3.29 -10.95
C LEU A 141 -0.20 3.64 -10.73
N ASN A 142 0.11 4.93 -10.75
CA ASN A 142 1.41 5.44 -10.38
C ASN A 142 1.29 6.55 -9.32
N ILE A 143 2.00 6.37 -8.21
CA ILE A 143 2.11 7.32 -7.09
C ILE A 143 3.61 7.61 -6.89
N PRO A 144 4.08 8.83 -7.19
CA PRO A 144 5.47 9.21 -7.00
C PRO A 144 5.94 9.09 -5.54
N ALA A 145 7.20 8.70 -5.35
CA ALA A 145 7.79 8.45 -4.03
C ALA A 145 7.97 9.71 -3.15
N LYS A 146 8.09 10.89 -3.75
CA LYS A 146 8.10 12.21 -3.08
C LYS A 146 8.03 13.35 -4.09
N ILE A 147 7.43 14.46 -3.66
CA ILE A 147 7.31 15.75 -4.35
C ILE A 147 8.71 16.18 -4.83
N ALA A 148 8.89 16.35 -6.14
CA ALA A 148 10.03 17.09 -6.67
C ALA A 148 10.01 18.48 -6.00
N ARG A 149 10.97 18.74 -5.11
CA ARG A 149 11.27 20.13 -4.74
C ARG A 149 11.59 20.82 -6.05
N LYS A 150 10.79 21.82 -6.45
CA LYS A 150 11.27 22.79 -7.43
C LYS A 150 12.57 23.33 -6.83
N ALA A 151 13.67 23.16 -7.56
CA ALA A 151 14.87 23.93 -7.30
C ALA A 151 14.47 25.40 -7.50
N SER A 152 14.27 26.10 -6.40
CA SER A 152 14.27 27.56 -6.31
C SER A 152 15.69 28.02 -6.11
#